data_AF-A0A7J0CU15-F1
#
_entry.id   AF-A0A7J0CU15-F1
#
_cell.length_a   1.000
_cell.length_b   1.000
_cell.length_c   1.000
_cell.angle_alpha   90.00
_cell.angle_beta   90.00
_cell.angle_gamma   90.00
#
_symmetry.space_group_name_H-M   'P 1'
#
loop_
_entity.id
_entity.type
_entity.pdbx_description
1 polymer ?
#
loop_
_entity_poly.entity_id
_entity_poly.type
_entity_poly.pdbx_seq_one_letter_code
_entity_poly.pdbx_strand_id
1 'polypeptide(L)'
;MTAPGEESSVSSGFVRSYVITGGRGLPDAEDLSLVTLVTLAPDRQPPPSPSPEVKAIWELCSGGYLSVAEVAGHLGLPVGVARLLLQDLNQQGHLLRRKAPPPAQLVDRKILEEVLHGLQVRFG
;
A
#
# COMPACT_ATOMS: atom_id res chain seq x y z
N MET A 1 -13.36 45.19 -19.66
CA MET A 1 -13.54 44.60 -18.32
C MET A 1 -13.52 43.09 -18.48
N THR A 2 -12.32 42.51 -18.46
CA THR A 2 -12.12 41.06 -18.53
C THR A 2 -12.15 40.54 -17.10
N ALA A 3 -13.00 39.56 -16.81
CA ALA A 3 -13.08 38.91 -15.51
C ALA A 3 -11.71 38.32 -15.14
N PRO A 4 -11.27 38.40 -13.87
CA PRO A 4 -10.05 37.74 -13.46
C PRO A 4 -10.29 36.24 -13.52
N GLY A 5 -9.51 35.58 -14.39
CA GLY A 5 -9.50 34.13 -14.52
C GLY A 5 -9.12 33.47 -13.21
N GLU A 6 -9.68 32.28 -13.03
CA GLU A 6 -9.43 31.35 -11.95
C GLU A 6 -7.93 31.06 -11.80
N GLU A 7 -7.25 31.76 -10.90
CA GLU A 7 -5.98 31.29 -10.36
C GLU A 7 -6.30 30.26 -9.27
N SER A 8 -6.65 29.05 -9.69
CA SER A 8 -6.53 27.88 -8.83
C SER A 8 -5.06 27.80 -8.42
N SER A 9 -4.77 28.13 -7.16
CA SER A 9 -3.42 28.10 -6.60
C SER A 9 -2.87 26.67 -6.66
N VAL A 10 -2.17 26.31 -7.73
CA VAL A 10 -1.39 25.07 -7.81
C VAL A 10 -0.12 25.29 -6.99
N SER A 11 -0.24 25.34 -5.67
CA SER A 11 0.92 25.29 -4.77
C SER A 11 0.52 24.93 -3.35
N SER A 12 0.35 23.63 -3.11
CA SER A 12 0.58 23.07 -1.79
C SER A 12 1.31 21.72 -1.93
N GLY A 13 2.65 21.76 -1.83
CA GLY A 13 3.39 20.64 -1.24
C GLY A 13 3.73 19.42 -2.11
N PHE A 14 3.87 19.53 -3.43
CA PHE A 14 4.45 18.42 -4.21
C PHE A 14 5.96 18.30 -3.97
N VAL A 15 6.33 17.61 -2.91
CA VAL A 15 7.72 17.14 -2.72
C VAL A 15 8.04 16.19 -3.87
N ARG A 16 9.09 16.49 -4.64
CA ARG A 16 9.48 15.64 -5.75
C ARG A 16 9.89 14.27 -5.22
N SER A 17 9.55 13.20 -5.95
CA SER A 17 9.83 11.83 -5.53
C SER A 17 11.29 11.58 -5.18
N TYR A 18 12.25 12.23 -5.87
CA TYR A 18 13.67 12.10 -5.57
C TYR A 18 14.08 12.67 -4.19
N VAL A 19 13.31 13.62 -3.66
CA VAL A 19 13.50 14.15 -2.30
C VAL A 19 13.03 13.12 -1.28
N ILE A 20 11.89 12.46 -1.54
CA ILE A 20 11.35 11.40 -0.69
C ILE A 20 12.28 10.18 -0.66
N THR A 21 12.80 9.77 -1.81
CA THR A 21 13.70 8.60 -1.89
C THR A 21 15.13 8.91 -1.46
N GLY A 22 15.50 10.18 -1.33
CA GLY A 22 16.89 10.60 -1.06
C GLY A 22 17.84 10.22 -2.21
N GLY A 23 17.34 10.18 -3.45
CA GLY A 23 18.10 9.76 -4.62
C GLY A 23 18.31 8.23 -4.77
N ARG A 24 17.73 7.42 -3.86
CA ARG A 24 17.79 5.96 -3.96
C ARG A 24 16.99 5.45 -5.17
N GLY A 25 17.50 4.40 -5.79
CA GLY A 25 16.84 3.69 -6.88
C GLY A 25 15.55 3.02 -6.41
N LEU A 26 14.55 2.96 -7.28
CA LEU A 26 13.28 2.33 -6.98
C LEU A 26 13.40 0.80 -7.10
N PRO A 27 12.87 0.03 -6.15
CA PRO A 27 12.94 -1.43 -6.18
C PRO A 27 12.04 -2.05 -7.24
N ASP A 28 12.49 -3.19 -7.77
CA ASP A 28 11.78 -3.96 -8.78
C ASP A 28 10.45 -4.54 -8.26
N ALA A 29 9.58 -4.93 -9.20
CA ALA A 29 8.25 -5.46 -8.87
C ALA A 29 8.26 -6.83 -8.20
N GLU A 30 9.35 -7.59 -8.34
CA GLU A 30 9.45 -8.94 -7.80
C GLU A 30 9.63 -8.98 -6.28
N ASP A 31 10.28 -7.96 -5.71
CA ASP A 31 10.54 -7.89 -4.25
C ASP A 31 9.26 -7.66 -3.45
N LEU A 32 8.34 -6.86 -4.00
CA LEU A 32 7.08 -6.49 -3.37
C LEU A 32 6.02 -6.15 -4.42
N SER A 33 5.32 -7.20 -4.90
CA SER A 33 4.21 -7.07 -5.85
C SER A 33 3.11 -6.14 -5.33
N LEU A 34 2.39 -5.48 -6.25
CA LEU A 34 1.29 -4.55 -5.94
C LEU A 34 0.21 -5.14 -5.02
N VAL A 35 -0.06 -6.44 -5.15
CA VAL A 35 -1.07 -7.17 -4.38
C VAL A 35 -0.50 -7.83 -3.13
N THR A 36 0.78 -7.61 -2.82
CA THR A 36 1.38 -8.06 -1.56
C THR A 36 0.74 -7.29 -0.42
N LEU A 37 0.24 -8.00 0.58
CA LEU A 37 -0.36 -7.39 1.76
C LEU A 37 0.71 -7.10 2.79
N VAL A 38 0.66 -5.91 3.38
CA VAL A 38 1.53 -5.44 4.45
C VAL A 38 0.70 -4.94 5.63
N THR A 39 1.23 -5.10 6.83
CA THR A 39 0.68 -4.53 8.08
C THR A 39 1.82 -4.24 9.05
N LEU A 40 1.56 -3.45 10.09
CA LEU A 40 2.53 -3.28 11.17
C LEU A 40 2.79 -4.61 11.89
N ALA A 41 4.05 -4.89 12.20
CA ALA A 41 4.40 -5.98 13.09
C ALA A 41 3.92 -5.66 14.52
N PRO A 42 3.49 -6.69 15.28
CA PRO A 42 2.98 -6.48 16.64
C PRO A 42 4.06 -5.88 17.55
N ASP A 43 3.62 -5.06 18.51
CA ASP A 43 4.45 -4.44 19.55
C ASP A 43 5.63 -3.60 19.02
N ARG A 44 5.53 -3.08 17.78
CA ARG A 44 6.52 -2.16 17.22
C ARG A 44 6.13 -0.71 17.47
N GLN A 45 7.16 0.13 17.60
CA GLN A 45 7.04 1.58 17.61
C GLN A 45 7.57 2.14 16.29
N PRO A 46 7.10 3.34 15.88
CA PRO A 46 7.60 3.99 14.68
C PRO A 46 9.12 4.26 14.79
N PRO A 47 9.84 4.31 13.66
CA PRO A 47 11.24 4.72 13.65
C PRO A 47 11.43 6.08 14.34
N PRO A 48 12.58 6.35 14.98
CA PRO A 48 12.86 7.66 15.57
C PRO A 48 12.87 8.73 14.47
N SER A 49 12.13 9.83 14.68
CA SER A 49 12.01 10.94 13.73
C SER A 49 11.62 10.50 12.31
N PRO A 50 10.45 9.84 12.13
CA PRO A 50 10.06 9.33 10.82
C PRO A 50 9.78 10.49 9.85
N SER A 51 10.04 10.26 8.56
CA SER A 51 9.60 11.21 7.53
C SER A 51 8.06 11.32 7.54
N PRO A 52 7.49 12.41 7.00
CA PRO A 52 6.04 12.54 6.89
C PRO A 52 5.37 11.34 6.20
N GLU A 53 6.00 10.82 5.14
CA GLU A 53 5.52 9.66 4.39
C GLU A 53 5.58 8.39 5.23
N VAL A 54 6.67 8.16 5.96
CA VAL A 54 6.79 7.00 6.86
C VAL A 54 5.77 7.07 8.00
N LYS A 55 5.53 8.26 8.55
CA LYS A 55 4.49 8.47 9.57
C LYS A 55 3.10 8.18 9.01
N ALA A 56 2.80 8.65 7.80
CA ALA A 56 1.52 8.40 7.15
C ALA A 56 1.31 6.90 6.83
N ILE A 57 2.35 6.20 6.36
CA ILE A 57 2.33 4.74 6.20
C ILE A 57 2.05 4.05 7.53
N TRP A 58 2.70 4.50 8.62
CA TRP A 58 2.51 3.92 9.93
C TRP A 58 1.06 4.04 10.42
N GLU A 59 0.49 5.24 10.33
CA GLU A 59 -0.91 5.50 10.70
C GLU A 59 -1.87 4.66 9.84
N LEU A 60 -1.64 4.59 8.53
CA LEU A 60 -2.48 3.85 7.61
C LEU A 60 -2.45 2.33 7.87
N CYS A 61 -1.25 1.75 8.02
CA CYS A 61 -1.09 0.30 8.26
C CYS A 61 -1.45 -0.13 9.69
N SER A 62 -1.70 0.81 10.62
CA SER A 62 -2.16 0.47 11.96
C SER A 62 -3.59 -0.12 11.99
N GLY A 63 -4.39 0.16 10.95
CA GLY A 63 -5.75 -0.38 10.79
C GLY A 63 -5.83 -1.84 10.33
N GLY A 64 -4.70 -2.44 9.95
CA GLY A 64 -4.64 -3.83 9.49
C GLY A 64 -3.92 -4.00 8.14
N TYR A 65 -4.21 -5.10 7.47
CA TYR A 65 -3.56 -5.45 6.20
C TYR A 65 -4.05 -4.57 5.05
N LEU A 66 -3.11 -4.01 4.30
CA LEU A 66 -3.35 -3.31 3.04
C LEU A 66 -2.36 -3.78 1.99
N SER A 67 -2.77 -3.79 0.73
CA SER A 67 -1.87 -4.04 -0.39
C SER A 67 -0.95 -2.85 -0.66
N VAL A 68 0.20 -3.08 -1.31
CA VAL A 68 1.10 -2.01 -1.74
C VAL A 68 0.36 -0.99 -2.64
N ALA A 69 -0.54 -1.48 -3.50
CA ALA A 69 -1.36 -0.62 -4.35
C ALA A 69 -2.28 0.30 -3.52
N GLU A 70 -2.93 -0.24 -2.50
CA GLU A 70 -3.80 0.54 -1.61
C GLU A 70 -2.99 1.56 -0.82
N VAL A 71 -1.83 1.20 -0.25
CA VAL A 71 -0.96 2.15 0.45
C VAL A 71 -0.56 3.31 -0.47
N ALA A 72 -0.11 3.00 -1.70
CA ALA A 72 0.27 4.02 -2.67
C ALA A 72 -0.91 4.93 -3.04
N GLY A 73 -2.09 4.33 -3.29
CA GLY A 73 -3.30 5.05 -3.66
C GLY A 73 -3.84 5.96 -2.55
N HIS A 74 -3.87 5.47 -1.31
CA HIS A 74 -4.33 6.25 -0.16
C HIS A 74 -3.43 7.44 0.16
N LEU A 75 -2.12 7.27 -0.03
CA LEU A 75 -1.13 8.32 0.27
C LEU A 75 -0.80 9.21 -0.94
N GLY A 76 -1.37 8.93 -2.11
CA GLY A 76 -1.06 9.66 -3.35
C GLY A 76 0.40 9.52 -3.79
N LEU A 77 1.09 8.47 -3.34
CA LEU A 77 2.51 8.25 -3.63
C LEU A 77 2.67 7.46 -4.93
N PRO A 78 3.69 7.76 -5.75
CA PRO A 78 4.08 6.87 -6.84
C PRO A 78 4.40 5.47 -6.28
N VAL A 79 3.92 4.43 -6.94
CA VAL A 79 4.03 3.02 -6.48
C VAL A 79 5.47 2.65 -6.11
N GLY A 80 6.46 3.05 -6.92
CA GLY A 80 7.86 2.74 -6.64
C GLY A 80 8.38 3.40 -5.36
N VAL A 81 7.91 4.61 -5.04
CA VAL A 81 8.26 5.32 -3.79
C VAL A 81 7.62 4.62 -2.60
N ALA A 82 6.33 4.28 -2.69
CA ALA A 82 5.65 3.52 -1.64
C ALA A 82 6.34 2.17 -1.40
N ARG A 83 6.69 1.45 -2.48
CA ARG A 83 7.42 0.18 -2.39
C ARG A 83 8.75 0.33 -1.67
N LEU A 84 9.53 1.34 -2.02
CA LEU A 84 10.83 1.63 -1.39
C LEU A 84 10.67 1.85 0.12
N LEU A 85 9.74 2.72 0.53
CA LEU A 85 9.50 3.00 1.95
C LEU A 85 9.00 1.77 2.72
N LEU A 86 8.10 0.98 2.11
CA LEU A 86 7.61 -0.26 2.71
C LEU A 86 8.73 -1.31 2.82
N GLN A 87 9.64 -1.38 1.85
CA GLN A 87 10.78 -2.29 1.88
C GLN A 87 11.77 -1.89 2.98
N ASP A 88 12.04 -0.60 3.16
CA ASP A 88 12.86 -0.09 4.26
C ASP A 88 12.26 -0.50 5.62
N LEU A 89 10.97 -0.25 5.83
CA LEU A 89 10.26 -0.59 7.06
C LEU A 89 10.23 -2.11 7.31
N ASN A 90 10.03 -2.90 6.25
CA ASN A 90 10.07 -4.36 6.33
C ASN A 90 11.49 -4.87 6.69
N GLN A 91 12.55 -4.30 6.12
CA GLN A 91 13.94 -4.64 6.44
C GLN A 91 14.29 -4.29 7.89
N GLN A 92 13.73 -3.21 8.43
CA GLN A 92 13.87 -2.81 9.83
C GLN A 92 12.99 -3.65 10.79
N GLY A 93 12.15 -4.55 10.26
CA GLY A 93 11.27 -5.42 11.05
C GLY A 93 10.03 -4.71 11.62
N HIS A 94 9.66 -3.56 11.04
CA HIS A 94 8.45 -2.81 11.42
C HIS A 94 7.19 -3.33 10.73
N LEU A 95 7.32 -4.03 9.60
CA LEU A 95 6.20 -4.58 8.86
C LEU A 95 6.23 -6.10 8.83
N LEU A 96 5.04 -6.68 8.80
CA LEU A 96 4.80 -8.04 8.33
C LEU A 96 4.33 -7.97 6.88
N ARG A 97 4.83 -8.88 6.05
CA ARG A 97 4.35 -9.07 4.68
C ARG A 97 3.72 -10.43 4.52
N ARG A 98 2.56 -10.47 3.87
CA ARG A 98 1.95 -11.70 3.37
C ARG A 98 2.08 -11.69 1.85
N LYS A 99 2.78 -12.70 1.32
CA LYS A 99 2.92 -12.87 -0.13
C LYS A 99 1.53 -12.94 -0.77
N ALA A 100 1.42 -12.34 -1.95
CA ALA A 100 0.22 -12.46 -2.76
C ALA A 100 -0.21 -13.94 -2.86
N PRO A 101 -1.52 -14.25 -2.73
CA PRO A 101 -1.98 -15.60 -2.97
C PRO A 101 -1.59 -16.03 -4.39
N PRO A 102 -1.31 -17.32 -4.61
CA PRO A 102 -1.03 -17.81 -5.95
C PRO A 102 -2.22 -17.46 -6.88
N PRO A 103 -1.97 -17.29 -8.19
CA PRO A 103 -3.04 -17.11 -9.15
C PRO A 103 -4.12 -18.19 -8.96
N ALA A 104 -5.38 -17.77 -8.97
CA ALA A 104 -6.49 -18.71 -8.85
C ALA A 104 -6.40 -19.73 -9.98
N GLN A 105 -6.44 -21.01 -9.62
CA GLN A 105 -6.61 -22.07 -10.60
C GLN A 105 -8.06 -22.08 -11.08
N LEU A 106 -8.27 -22.33 -12.37
CA LEU A 106 -9.62 -22.49 -12.89
C LEU A 106 -10.21 -23.77 -12.27
N VAL A 107 -11.21 -23.61 -11.40
CA VAL A 107 -11.95 -24.72 -10.80
C VAL A 107 -13.24 -24.92 -11.57
N ASP A 108 -13.72 -26.17 -11.66
CA ASP A 108 -15.01 -26.48 -12.25
C ASP A 108 -16.12 -25.66 -11.55
N ARG A 109 -16.93 -24.98 -12.36
CA ARG A 109 -18.07 -24.17 -11.91
C ARG A 109 -18.98 -24.95 -10.97
N LYS A 110 -19.19 -26.25 -11.20
CA LYS A 110 -20.05 -27.07 -10.36
C LYS A 110 -19.59 -27.08 -8.89
N ILE A 111 -18.28 -27.14 -8.65
CA ILE A 111 -17.72 -27.11 -7.30
C ILE A 111 -17.96 -25.75 -6.64
N LEU A 112 -17.80 -24.66 -7.39
CA LEU A 112 -18.06 -23.31 -6.89
C LEU A 112 -19.53 -23.12 -6.47
N GLU A 113 -20.47 -23.69 -7.24
CA GLU A 113 -21.90 -23.68 -6.92
C GLU A 113 -22.21 -24.51 -5.66
N GLU A 114 -21.59 -25.69 -5.52
CA GLU A 114 -21.73 -26.52 -4.32
C GLU A 114 -21.22 -25.81 -3.06
N VAL A 115 -20.07 -25.12 -3.15
CA VAL A 115 -19.51 -24.32 -2.03
C VAL A 115 -20.42 -23.14 -1.71
N LEU A 116 -20.89 -22.40 -2.71
CA LEU A 116 -21.79 -21.26 -2.50
C LEU A 116 -23.07 -21.69 -1.79
N HIS A 117 -23.69 -22.78 -2.26
CA HIS A 117 -24.88 -23.33 -1.64
C HIS A 117 -24.61 -23.72 -0.18
N GLY A 118 -23.49 -24.39 0.08
CA GLY A 118 -23.09 -24.76 1.45
C GLY A 118 -22.87 -23.56 2.37
N LEU A 119 -22.24 -22.48 1.88
CA LEU A 119 -22.04 -21.24 2.65
C LEU A 119 -23.36 -20.54 2.95
N GLN A 120 -24.28 -20.48 1.98
CA GLN A 120 -25.61 -19.90 2.17
C GLN A 120 -26.46 -20.69 3.16
N VAL A 121 -26.41 -22.03 3.14
CA VAL A 121 -27.15 -22.85 4.11
C VAL A 121 -26.58 -22.73 5.52
N ARG A 122 -25.26 -22.58 5.66
CA ARG A 122 -24.59 -22.55 6.96
C ARG A 122 -24.61 -21.18 7.64
N PHE A 123 -24.61 -20.09 6.87
CA PHE A 123 -24.47 -18.72 7.39
C PHE A 123 -25.54 -17.74 6.89
N GLY A 124 -26.46 -18.19 6.03
CA GLY A 124 -27.59 -17.40 5.54
C GLY A 124 -28.86 -17.57 6.36
#